data_AF-A0A7D5HX75-F1
#
_entry.id   AF-A0A7D5HX75-F1
#
_cell.length_a   1.000
_cell.length_b   1.000
_cell.length_c   1.000
_cell.angle_alpha   90.00
_cell.angle_beta   90.00
_cell.angle_gamma   90.00
#
_symmetry.space_group_name_H-M   'P 1'
#
loop_
_entity.id
_entity.type
_entity.pdbx_description
1 polymer ?
#
loop_
_entity_poly.entity_id
_entity_poly.type
_entity_poly.pdbx_seq_one_letter_code
_entity_poly.pdbx_strand_id
1 'polypeptide(L)'
;LGTAIERLSSGLRINSAKDDAAGQAIANRFTANIKGLTQASRNANDGISIAQTTEGALNEINNNLQRVRELAVQSANSTNSQSDLDSIQAEITQRLNEIDRVSGQTQFNGVKVLAQDNTLTIQVGANDGETIDIDLKQINSQTLGLDTLNVQKKYDVSDTAVAASYSDSKQNIAVPDKTAITAKIGAATSGGAGIKADISFKDGKYYATVSGYDDAADTDKNGTYEVTVAADTGAVTFATTPTVVDLPTDAKAVSKVQQNDTEIAATNAKAALKAAGVADAEADTATLVK
;
A
#
# COMPACT_ATOMS: atom_id res chain seq x y z
N LEU A 1 -82.93 -4.01 43.56
CA LEU A 1 -83.01 -2.74 42.81
C LEU A 1 -81.64 -2.10 42.62
N GLY A 2 -80.84 -1.89 43.68
CA GLY A 2 -79.48 -1.32 43.57
C GLY A 2 -78.53 -2.06 42.62
N THR A 3 -78.46 -3.39 42.70
CA THR A 3 -77.64 -4.22 41.79
C THR A 3 -78.05 -4.14 40.32
N ALA A 4 -79.34 -3.95 40.03
CA ALA A 4 -79.83 -3.78 38.67
C ALA A 4 -79.46 -2.39 38.10
N ILE A 5 -79.50 -1.34 38.94
CA ILE A 5 -79.05 0.02 38.56
C ILE A 5 -77.54 0.05 38.33
N GLU A 6 -76.76 -0.63 39.17
CA GLU A 6 -75.29 -0.70 39.03
C GLU A 6 -74.87 -1.41 37.73
N ARG A 7 -75.55 -2.50 37.36
CA ARG A 7 -75.35 -3.18 36.07
C ARG A 7 -75.78 -2.32 34.88
N LEU A 8 -76.87 -1.56 35.00
CA LEU A 8 -77.33 -0.64 33.96
C LEU A 8 -76.35 0.52 33.76
N SER A 9 -75.81 1.07 34.86
CA SER A 9 -74.89 2.20 34.83
C SER A 9 -73.49 1.84 34.32
N SER A 10 -73.02 0.63 34.60
CA SER A 10 -71.72 0.11 34.13
C SER A 10 -71.80 -0.52 32.74
N GLY A 11 -72.99 -0.98 32.33
CA GLY A 11 -73.18 -1.83 31.16
C GLY A 11 -72.61 -3.25 31.31
N LEU A 12 -72.06 -3.60 32.48
CA LEU A 12 -71.43 -4.88 32.74
C LEU A 12 -72.36 -5.77 33.55
N ARG A 13 -72.50 -7.04 33.12
CA ARG A 13 -73.31 -8.04 33.84
C ARG A 13 -72.66 -8.50 35.13
N ILE A 14 -71.33 -8.44 35.22
CA ILE A 14 -70.53 -8.83 36.39
C ILE A 14 -69.73 -7.61 36.83
N ASN A 15 -70.10 -6.99 37.95
CA ASN A 15 -69.43 -5.78 38.46
C ASN A 15 -68.47 -6.06 39.60
N SER A 16 -68.70 -7.11 40.38
CA SER A 16 -67.85 -7.49 41.49
C SER A 16 -67.62 -9.00 41.56
N ALA A 17 -66.58 -9.43 42.29
CA ALA A 17 -66.34 -10.85 42.57
C ALA A 17 -67.45 -11.50 43.42
N LYS A 18 -68.33 -10.71 44.06
CA LYS A 18 -69.51 -11.21 44.78
C LYS A 18 -70.62 -11.66 43.85
N ASP A 19 -70.68 -11.12 42.62
CA ASP A 19 -71.71 -11.48 41.63
C ASP A 19 -71.43 -12.84 40.96
N ASP A 20 -70.18 -13.06 40.56
CA ASP A 20 -69.69 -14.31 39.98
C ASP A 20 -68.14 -14.32 40.00
N ALA A 21 -67.56 -15.03 40.97
CA ALA A 21 -66.11 -15.09 41.14
C ALA A 21 -65.40 -15.81 39.99
N ALA A 22 -66.01 -16.86 39.44
CA ALA A 22 -65.45 -17.61 38.32
C ALA A 22 -65.54 -16.79 37.01
N GLY A 23 -66.68 -16.13 36.79
CA GLY A 23 -66.89 -15.21 35.68
C GLY A 23 -65.93 -14.02 35.72
N GLN A 24 -65.70 -13.42 36.89
CA GLN A 24 -64.67 -12.37 37.05
C GLN A 24 -63.26 -12.88 36.78
N ALA A 25 -62.90 -14.07 37.27
CA ALA A 25 -61.57 -14.65 37.02
C ALA A 25 -61.30 -14.87 35.53
N ILE A 26 -62.29 -15.40 34.79
CA ILE A 26 -62.22 -15.60 33.35
C ILE A 26 -62.14 -14.25 32.61
N ALA A 27 -62.97 -13.27 33.00
CA ALA A 27 -62.98 -11.93 32.40
C ALA A 27 -61.64 -11.20 32.61
N ASN A 28 -61.03 -11.32 33.79
CA ASN A 28 -59.70 -10.77 34.08
C ASN A 28 -58.63 -11.44 33.23
N ARG A 29 -58.67 -12.77 33.09
CA ARG A 29 -57.73 -13.51 32.21
C ARG A 29 -57.85 -13.06 30.75
N PHE A 30 -59.07 -12.92 30.23
CA PHE A 30 -59.26 -12.43 28.86
C PHE A 30 -58.84 -10.98 28.70
N THR A 31 -59.08 -10.13 29.70
CA THR A 31 -58.62 -8.74 29.68
C THR A 31 -57.09 -8.65 29.69
N ALA A 32 -56.40 -9.50 30.47
CA ALA A 32 -54.96 -9.63 30.45
C ALA A 32 -54.45 -10.08 29.08
N ASN A 33 -55.06 -11.11 28.48
CA ASN A 33 -54.71 -11.59 27.15
C ASN A 33 -54.94 -10.52 26.07
N ILE A 34 -56.05 -9.77 26.12
CA ILE A 34 -56.33 -8.68 25.16
C ILE A 34 -55.26 -7.60 25.27
N LYS A 35 -54.88 -7.19 26.49
CA LYS A 35 -53.80 -6.22 26.72
C LYS A 35 -52.45 -6.76 26.23
N GLY A 36 -52.16 -8.03 26.49
CA GLY A 36 -50.97 -8.72 25.98
C GLY A 36 -50.91 -8.71 24.46
N LEU A 37 -51.98 -9.15 23.79
CA LEU A 37 -52.09 -9.14 22.32
C LEU A 37 -52.00 -7.73 21.72
N THR A 38 -52.52 -6.72 22.40
CA THR A 38 -52.43 -5.32 21.96
C THR A 38 -50.99 -4.79 22.03
N GLN A 39 -50.23 -5.19 23.05
CA GLN A 39 -48.80 -4.88 23.13
C GLN A 39 -48.01 -5.69 22.09
N ALA A 40 -48.31 -6.98 21.95
CA ALA A 40 -47.68 -7.86 20.98
C ALA A 40 -47.87 -7.37 19.54
N SER A 41 -49.05 -6.84 19.21
CA SER A 41 -49.30 -6.19 17.91
C SER A 41 -48.40 -4.97 17.68
N ARG A 42 -48.12 -4.17 18.73
CA ARG A 42 -47.17 -3.06 18.63
C ARG A 42 -45.73 -3.57 18.44
N ASN A 43 -45.31 -4.57 19.22
CA ASN A 43 -44.01 -5.20 19.06
C ASN A 43 -43.80 -5.78 17.64
N ALA A 44 -44.84 -6.40 17.07
CA ALA A 44 -44.80 -6.92 15.71
C ALA A 44 -44.62 -5.82 14.66
N ASN A 45 -45.27 -4.65 14.84
CA ASN A 45 -45.08 -3.49 13.97
C ASN A 45 -43.66 -2.90 14.08
N ASP A 46 -43.04 -2.95 15.26
CA ASP A 46 -41.64 -2.59 15.44
C ASP A 46 -40.72 -3.59 14.70
N GLY A 47 -41.03 -4.89 14.78
CA GLY A 47 -40.39 -5.95 14.01
C GLY A 47 -40.46 -5.74 12.49
N ILE A 48 -41.61 -5.26 11.99
CA ILE A 48 -41.75 -4.88 10.56
C ILE A 48 -40.88 -3.66 10.24
N SER A 49 -40.88 -2.66 11.12
CA SER A 49 -40.14 -1.41 10.90
C SER A 49 -38.62 -1.63 10.87
N ILE A 50 -38.10 -2.49 11.74
CA ILE A 50 -36.67 -2.86 11.72
C ILE A 50 -36.31 -3.66 10.47
N ALA A 51 -37.18 -4.59 10.03
CA ALA A 51 -36.97 -5.34 8.81
C ALA A 51 -36.93 -4.42 7.59
N GLN A 52 -37.88 -3.48 7.47
CA GLN A 52 -37.93 -2.50 6.38
C GLN A 52 -36.71 -1.55 6.38
N THR A 53 -36.27 -1.11 7.57
CA THR A 53 -35.07 -0.28 7.69
C THR A 53 -33.83 -1.04 7.23
N THR A 54 -33.73 -2.31 7.61
CA THR A 54 -32.63 -3.20 7.22
C THR A 54 -32.66 -3.48 5.72
N GLU A 55 -33.84 -3.75 5.15
CA GLU A 55 -34.05 -3.96 3.72
C GLU A 55 -33.68 -2.73 2.89
N GLY A 56 -34.05 -1.53 3.35
CA GLY A 56 -33.65 -0.27 2.72
C GLY A 56 -32.13 -0.11 2.66
N ALA A 57 -31.43 -0.41 3.76
CA ALA A 57 -29.96 -0.39 3.79
C ALA A 57 -29.33 -1.46 2.89
N LEU A 58 -29.92 -2.66 2.84
CA LEU A 58 -29.47 -3.73 1.95
C LEU A 58 -29.67 -3.38 0.48
N ASN A 59 -30.72 -2.64 0.11
CA ASN A 59 -30.91 -2.14 -1.25
C ASN A 59 -29.79 -1.17 -1.66
N GLU A 60 -29.37 -0.27 -0.77
CA GLU A 60 -28.22 0.62 -1.02
C GLU A 60 -26.91 -0.16 -1.17
N ILE A 61 -26.68 -1.16 -0.32
CA ILE A 61 -25.52 -2.07 -0.45
C ILE A 61 -25.58 -2.80 -1.80
N ASN A 62 -26.75 -3.31 -2.20
CA ASN A 62 -26.92 -4.00 -3.47
C ASN A 62 -26.60 -3.11 -4.67
N ASN A 63 -27.07 -1.86 -4.68
CA ASN A 63 -26.76 -0.89 -5.72
C ASN A 63 -25.24 -0.61 -5.82
N ASN A 64 -24.56 -0.46 -4.69
CA ASN A 64 -23.10 -0.29 -4.67
C ASN A 64 -22.38 -1.53 -5.20
N LEU A 65 -22.83 -2.73 -4.84
CA LEU A 65 -22.24 -3.99 -5.34
C LEU A 65 -22.46 -4.19 -6.85
N GLN A 66 -23.62 -3.80 -7.38
CA GLN A 66 -23.85 -3.82 -8.83
C GLN A 66 -22.86 -2.90 -9.54
N ARG A 67 -22.61 -1.70 -9.00
CA ARG A 67 -21.61 -0.78 -9.54
C ARG A 67 -20.18 -1.35 -9.46
N VAL A 68 -19.80 -1.95 -8.34
CA VAL A 68 -18.49 -2.63 -8.20
C VAL A 68 -18.34 -3.74 -9.25
N ARG A 69 -19.41 -4.49 -9.53
CA ARG A 69 -19.40 -5.54 -10.56
C ARG A 69 -19.23 -4.98 -11.97
N GLU A 70 -19.88 -3.87 -12.30
CA GLU A 70 -19.66 -3.18 -13.58
C GLU A 70 -18.20 -2.76 -13.75
N LEU A 71 -17.64 -2.15 -12.70
CA LEU A 71 -16.25 -1.70 -12.67
C LEU A 71 -15.25 -2.86 -12.81
N ALA A 72 -15.53 -4.00 -12.15
CA ALA A 72 -14.71 -5.20 -12.28
C ALA A 72 -14.77 -5.82 -13.69
N VAL A 73 -15.93 -5.77 -14.36
CA VAL A 73 -16.03 -6.20 -15.77
C VAL A 73 -15.32 -5.20 -16.69
N GLN A 74 -15.43 -3.90 -16.40
CA GLN A 74 -14.75 -2.86 -17.16
C GLN A 74 -13.23 -3.00 -17.06
N SER A 75 -12.69 -3.25 -15.87
CA SER A 75 -11.24 -3.37 -15.63
C SER A 75 -10.61 -4.59 -16.31
N ALA A 76 -11.38 -5.65 -16.53
CA ALA A 76 -10.93 -6.87 -17.20
C ALA A 76 -10.53 -6.66 -18.67
N ASN A 77 -10.85 -5.52 -19.29
CA ASN A 77 -10.45 -5.21 -20.66
C ASN A 77 -8.95 -4.90 -20.74
N SER A 78 -8.23 -5.61 -21.61
CA SER A 78 -6.78 -5.44 -21.79
C SER A 78 -6.38 -4.06 -22.37
N THR A 79 -7.34 -3.34 -22.95
CA THR A 79 -7.15 -1.99 -23.52
C THR A 79 -7.06 -0.88 -22.48
N ASN A 80 -7.44 -1.14 -21.23
CA ASN A 80 -7.32 -0.15 -20.16
C ASN A 80 -5.85 0.11 -19.82
N SER A 81 -5.50 1.39 -19.71
CA SER A 81 -4.21 1.81 -19.19
C SER A 81 -4.14 1.61 -17.67
N GLN A 82 -2.94 1.66 -17.10
CA GLN A 82 -2.79 1.54 -15.64
C GLN A 82 -3.52 2.68 -14.90
N SER A 83 -3.46 3.92 -15.41
CA SER A 83 -4.17 5.05 -14.82
C SER A 83 -5.70 4.89 -14.84
N ASP A 84 -6.24 4.20 -15.86
CA ASP A 84 -7.66 3.86 -15.90
C ASP A 84 -8.00 2.85 -14.81
N LEU A 85 -7.17 1.82 -14.63
CA LEU A 85 -7.34 0.81 -13.58
C LEU A 85 -7.23 1.42 -12.18
N ASP A 86 -6.33 2.37 -11.98
CA ASP A 86 -6.17 3.10 -10.71
C ASP A 86 -7.44 3.92 -10.39
N SER A 87 -8.01 4.59 -11.40
CA SER A 87 -9.25 5.34 -11.26
C SER A 87 -10.45 4.44 -10.96
N ILE A 88 -10.54 3.28 -11.64
CA ILE A 88 -11.56 2.26 -11.39
C ILE A 88 -11.41 1.71 -9.96
N GLN A 89 -10.18 1.39 -9.54
CA GLN A 89 -9.92 0.90 -8.18
C GLN A 89 -10.29 1.93 -7.12
N ALA A 90 -10.00 3.22 -7.35
CA ALA A 90 -10.41 4.28 -6.44
C ALA A 90 -11.95 4.34 -6.30
N GLU A 91 -12.70 4.19 -7.39
CA GLU A 91 -14.16 4.13 -7.34
C GLU A 91 -14.63 2.88 -6.57
N ILE A 92 -14.06 1.70 -6.85
CA ILE A 92 -14.37 0.46 -6.11
C ILE A 92 -14.15 0.65 -4.61
N THR A 93 -13.00 1.20 -4.20
CA THR A 93 -12.69 1.47 -2.79
C THR A 93 -13.71 2.41 -2.16
N GLN A 94 -14.14 3.46 -2.87
CA GLN A 94 -15.17 4.37 -2.38
C GLN A 94 -16.52 3.64 -2.18
N ARG A 95 -16.90 2.74 -3.09
CA ARG A 95 -18.12 1.94 -2.96
C ARG A 95 -18.06 0.97 -1.79
N LEU A 96 -16.92 0.32 -1.57
CA LEU A 96 -16.70 -0.57 -0.42
C LEU A 96 -16.76 0.20 0.90
N ASN A 97 -16.12 1.37 0.97
CA ASN A 97 -16.21 2.24 2.14
C ASN A 97 -17.65 2.69 2.43
N GLU A 98 -18.44 2.95 1.39
CA GLU A 98 -19.85 3.30 1.56
C GLU A 98 -20.69 2.12 2.06
N ILE A 99 -20.43 0.90 1.58
CA ILE A 99 -21.04 -0.32 2.12
C ILE A 99 -20.73 -0.46 3.62
N ASP A 100 -19.47 -0.27 4.02
CA ASP A 100 -19.03 -0.35 5.41
C ASP A 100 -19.68 0.74 6.27
N ARG A 101 -19.82 1.96 5.71
CA ARG A 101 -20.50 3.07 6.37
C ARG A 101 -21.98 2.76 6.58
N VAL A 102 -22.70 2.32 5.55
CA VAL A 102 -24.13 1.97 5.65
C VAL A 102 -24.32 0.85 6.68
N SER A 103 -23.46 -0.18 6.64
CA SER A 103 -23.48 -1.28 7.60
C SER A 103 -23.27 -0.85 9.06
N GLY A 104 -22.21 -0.08 9.33
CA GLY A 104 -21.85 0.37 10.67
C GLY A 104 -22.72 1.52 11.22
N GLN A 105 -23.39 2.27 10.35
CA GLN A 105 -24.17 3.43 10.76
C GLN A 105 -25.68 3.18 10.85
N THR A 106 -26.25 2.31 10.01
CA THR A 106 -27.70 2.05 9.99
C THR A 106 -28.16 1.48 11.34
N GLN A 107 -29.18 2.11 11.91
CA GLN A 107 -29.72 1.72 13.21
C GLN A 107 -31.22 1.97 13.30
N PHE A 108 -31.89 1.12 14.08
CA PHE A 108 -33.27 1.29 14.48
C PHE A 108 -33.32 1.32 16.01
N ASN A 109 -33.79 2.43 16.58
CA ASN A 109 -33.91 2.61 18.03
C ASN A 109 -32.62 2.24 18.83
N GLY A 110 -31.45 2.63 18.34
CA GLY A 110 -30.15 2.32 18.97
C GLY A 110 -29.54 0.98 18.56
N VAL A 111 -30.31 0.08 17.95
CA VAL A 111 -29.83 -1.25 17.50
C VAL A 111 -29.20 -1.13 16.12
N LYS A 112 -27.94 -1.52 16.00
CA LYS A 112 -27.20 -1.57 14.72
C LYS A 112 -27.60 -2.81 13.94
N VAL A 113 -28.29 -2.61 12.82
CA VAL A 113 -29.00 -3.70 12.15
C VAL A 113 -28.14 -4.59 11.24
N LEU A 114 -26.97 -4.10 10.81
CA LEU A 114 -26.07 -4.79 9.90
C LEU A 114 -24.63 -4.90 10.41
N ALA A 115 -24.33 -4.34 11.59
CA ALA A 115 -22.97 -4.24 12.10
C ALA A 115 -22.45 -5.55 12.72
N GLN A 116 -23.35 -6.43 13.16
CA GLN A 116 -23.02 -7.70 13.80
C GLN A 116 -24.12 -8.74 13.54
N ASP A 117 -23.76 -10.01 13.64
CA ASP A 117 -24.73 -11.10 13.72
C ASP A 117 -25.52 -10.98 15.04
N ASN A 118 -26.84 -10.99 14.93
CA ASN A 118 -27.72 -10.97 16.10
C ASN A 118 -29.10 -11.53 15.74
N THR A 119 -29.73 -12.21 16.69
CA THR A 119 -31.11 -12.68 16.54
C THR A 119 -32.02 -11.83 17.43
N LEU A 120 -32.99 -11.14 16.83
CA LEU A 120 -33.97 -10.34 17.55
C LEU A 120 -35.25 -11.14 17.73
N THR A 121 -35.53 -11.51 18.97
CA THR A 121 -36.75 -12.22 19.34
C THR A 121 -37.88 -11.24 19.60
N ILE A 122 -38.91 -11.28 18.77
CA ILE A 122 -40.10 -10.42 18.87
C ILE A 122 -41.25 -11.22 19.49
N GLN A 123 -41.68 -10.82 20.69
CA GLN A 123 -42.85 -11.40 21.35
C GLN A 123 -44.14 -10.94 20.66
N VAL A 124 -44.83 -11.88 20.00
CA VAL A 124 -46.04 -11.63 19.19
C VAL A 124 -47.31 -12.24 19.78
N GLY A 125 -47.21 -12.93 20.92
CA GLY A 125 -48.35 -13.49 21.63
C GLY A 125 -48.46 -13.03 23.09
N ALA A 126 -49.52 -13.50 23.75
CA ALA A 126 -49.83 -13.15 25.15
C ALA A 126 -49.17 -14.08 26.17
N ASN A 127 -48.65 -15.24 25.72
CA ASN A 127 -47.95 -16.20 26.56
C ASN A 127 -46.45 -16.22 26.25
N ASP A 128 -45.64 -16.58 27.25
CA ASP A 128 -44.19 -16.69 27.08
C ASP A 128 -43.83 -17.70 25.98
N GLY A 129 -42.86 -17.34 25.13
CA GLY A 129 -42.37 -18.19 24.03
C GLY A 129 -43.17 -18.08 22.73
N GLU A 130 -44.24 -17.28 22.68
CA GLU A 130 -44.94 -16.93 21.44
C GLU A 130 -44.16 -15.83 20.68
N THR A 131 -43.02 -16.20 20.09
CA THR A 131 -42.06 -15.28 19.48
C THR A 131 -41.82 -15.52 17.99
N ILE A 132 -41.38 -14.48 17.30
CA ILE A 132 -40.82 -14.55 15.94
C ILE A 132 -39.40 -13.99 16.00
N ASP A 133 -38.44 -14.78 15.53
CA ASP A 133 -37.04 -14.39 15.49
C ASP A 133 -36.70 -13.73 14.14
N ILE A 134 -35.98 -12.63 14.19
CA ILE A 134 -35.41 -11.93 13.04
C ILE A 134 -33.89 -12.08 13.11
N ASP A 135 -33.31 -12.75 12.11
CA ASP A 135 -31.88 -12.92 12.03
C ASP A 135 -31.24 -11.74 11.28
N LEU A 136 -30.38 -11.02 12.00
CA LEU A 136 -29.53 -9.98 11.46
C LEU A 136 -28.13 -10.55 11.24
N LYS A 137 -27.52 -10.13 10.13
CA LYS A 137 -26.20 -10.58 9.71
C LYS A 137 -25.26 -9.41 9.54
N GLN A 138 -24.01 -9.63 9.91
CA GLN A 138 -22.94 -8.67 9.64
C GLN A 138 -22.67 -8.64 8.13
N ILE A 139 -22.91 -7.48 7.51
CA ILE A 139 -22.64 -7.26 6.09
C ILE A 139 -21.66 -6.11 5.95
N ASN A 140 -20.39 -6.40 5.70
CA ASN A 140 -19.37 -5.41 5.42
C ASN A 140 -18.42 -5.94 4.35
N SER A 141 -17.47 -5.14 3.90
CA SER A 141 -16.51 -5.51 2.86
C SER A 141 -15.71 -6.76 3.22
N GLN A 142 -15.41 -6.98 4.51
CA GLN A 142 -14.70 -8.19 4.98
C GLN A 142 -15.60 -9.44 4.96
N THR A 143 -16.83 -9.37 5.47
CA THR A 143 -17.75 -10.52 5.51
C THR A 143 -18.25 -10.91 4.12
N LEU A 144 -18.26 -9.97 3.19
CA LEU A 144 -18.52 -10.21 1.76
C LEU A 144 -17.27 -10.69 0.99
N GLY A 145 -16.08 -10.66 1.59
CA GLY A 145 -14.82 -11.10 0.98
C GLY A 145 -14.32 -10.17 -0.13
N LEU A 146 -14.57 -8.86 -0.01
CA LEU A 146 -14.23 -7.83 -1.00
C LEU A 146 -13.09 -6.92 -0.55
N ASP A 147 -12.56 -7.09 0.66
CA ASP A 147 -11.47 -6.29 1.22
C ASP A 147 -10.15 -6.44 0.44
N THR A 148 -9.94 -7.59 -0.21
CA THR A 148 -8.78 -7.85 -1.07
C THR A 148 -9.04 -7.60 -2.56
N LEU A 149 -10.20 -7.03 -2.92
CA LEU A 149 -10.54 -6.78 -4.33
C LEU A 149 -9.62 -5.71 -4.91
N ASN A 150 -8.68 -6.15 -5.75
CA ASN A 150 -7.76 -5.29 -6.49
C ASN A 150 -7.85 -5.57 -7.99
N VAL A 151 -8.17 -4.55 -8.78
CA VAL A 151 -8.27 -4.61 -10.25
C VAL A 151 -7.07 -3.99 -10.99
N GLN A 152 -6.09 -3.49 -10.26
CA GLN A 152 -4.86 -2.93 -10.81
C GLN A 152 -3.96 -4.07 -11.34
N LYS A 153 -3.20 -3.80 -12.41
CA LYS A 153 -2.12 -4.71 -12.82
C LYS A 153 -0.95 -4.53 -11.85
N LYS A 154 -0.20 -5.61 -11.61
CA LYS A 154 1.04 -5.56 -10.82
C LYS A 154 1.99 -4.58 -11.54
N TYR A 155 2.47 -3.54 -10.86
CA TYR A 155 3.52 -2.68 -11.40
C TYR A 155 4.72 -3.58 -11.73
N ASP A 156 5.13 -3.59 -13.00
CA ASP A 156 6.31 -4.32 -13.43
C ASP A 156 7.53 -3.47 -13.03
N VAL A 157 7.99 -3.66 -11.79
CA VAL A 157 9.20 -2.98 -11.30
C VAL A 157 10.39 -3.69 -11.94
N SER A 158 10.82 -3.15 -13.08
CA SER A 158 12.07 -3.54 -13.73
C SER A 158 13.24 -2.99 -12.92
N ASP A 159 14.00 -3.90 -12.31
CA ASP A 159 15.27 -3.59 -11.68
C ASP A 159 16.32 -3.34 -12.78
N THR A 160 16.51 -2.07 -13.16
CA THR A 160 17.62 -1.68 -14.03
C THR A 160 18.79 -1.33 -13.14
N ALA A 161 19.76 -2.26 -13.04
CA ALA A 161 21.01 -2.02 -12.33
C ALA A 161 21.65 -0.71 -12.81
N VAL A 162 21.82 0.22 -11.88
CA VAL A 162 22.55 1.47 -12.07
C VAL A 162 24.03 1.14 -12.29
N ALA A 163 24.49 1.13 -13.54
CA ALA A 163 25.92 1.08 -13.83
C ALA A 163 26.56 2.41 -13.39
N ALA A 164 27.56 2.37 -12.51
CA ALA A 164 28.35 3.54 -12.15
C ALA A 164 28.95 4.14 -13.43
N SER A 165 28.54 5.37 -13.76
CA SER A 165 29.09 6.12 -14.89
C SER A 165 30.10 7.12 -14.37
N TYR A 166 31.20 7.31 -15.09
CA TYR A 166 32.26 8.25 -14.73
C TYR A 166 32.39 9.31 -15.84
N SER A 167 32.60 10.55 -15.44
CA SER A 167 32.85 11.68 -16.34
C SER A 167 34.10 12.47 -15.94
N ASP A 168 34.62 13.26 -16.87
CA ASP A 168 35.72 14.19 -16.63
C ASP A 168 35.28 15.28 -15.63
N SER A 169 35.98 15.40 -14.51
CA SER A 169 35.86 16.56 -13.63
C SER A 169 36.51 17.82 -14.24
N LYS A 170 36.55 18.92 -13.50
CA LYS A 170 37.29 20.13 -13.90
C LYS A 170 38.81 20.05 -13.64
N GLN A 171 39.27 19.06 -12.85
CA GLN A 171 40.67 18.95 -12.45
C GLN A 171 41.46 18.14 -13.48
N ASN A 172 42.55 18.72 -13.99
CA ASN A 172 43.49 18.00 -14.86
C ASN A 172 44.32 17.01 -14.04
N ILE A 173 44.68 15.89 -14.65
CA ILE A 173 45.63 14.95 -14.06
C ILE A 173 47.04 15.52 -14.24
N ALA A 174 47.78 15.63 -13.13
CA ALA A 174 49.19 15.97 -13.13
C ALA A 174 50.00 14.69 -13.41
N VAL A 175 50.23 14.42 -14.70
CA VAL A 175 51.02 13.29 -15.18
C VAL A 175 52.42 13.33 -14.52
N PRO A 176 52.90 12.23 -13.92
CA PRO A 176 54.16 12.24 -13.19
C PRO A 176 55.33 12.44 -14.16
N ASP A 177 56.27 13.30 -13.78
CA ASP A 177 57.48 13.54 -14.58
C ASP A 177 58.51 12.41 -14.39
N LYS A 178 59.58 12.44 -15.20
CA LYS A 178 60.67 11.47 -15.10
C LYS A 178 61.23 11.35 -13.68
N THR A 179 61.37 12.46 -12.96
CA THR A 179 61.94 12.48 -11.61
C THR A 179 61.05 11.72 -10.63
N ALA A 180 59.73 11.97 -10.67
CA ALA A 180 58.75 11.28 -9.84
C ALA A 180 58.65 9.78 -10.17
N ILE A 181 58.69 9.42 -11.46
CA ILE A 181 58.67 8.03 -11.91
C ILE A 181 59.92 7.28 -11.43
N THR A 182 61.12 7.82 -11.69
CA THR A 182 62.39 7.17 -11.32
C THR A 182 62.61 7.10 -9.82
N ALA A 183 62.06 8.03 -9.03
CA ALA A 183 62.09 7.98 -7.58
C ALA A 183 61.28 6.80 -7.00
N LYS A 184 60.29 6.27 -7.73
CA LYS A 184 59.41 5.19 -7.27
C LYS A 184 59.70 3.84 -7.93
N ILE A 185 59.99 3.83 -9.22
CA ILE A 185 60.25 2.62 -10.01
C ILE A 185 61.77 2.31 -10.10
N GLY A 186 62.61 3.30 -9.81
CA GLY A 186 64.06 3.20 -9.86
C GLY A 186 64.65 4.00 -11.03
N ALA A 187 65.89 4.47 -10.86
CA ALA A 187 66.61 5.17 -11.92
C ALA A 187 66.94 4.24 -13.10
N ALA A 188 67.09 4.82 -14.29
CA ALA A 188 67.66 4.12 -15.44
C ALA A 188 69.18 3.96 -15.25
N THR A 189 69.69 2.80 -15.64
CA THR A 189 71.10 2.40 -15.59
C THR A 189 71.90 3.12 -16.68
N SER A 190 71.29 3.36 -17.84
CA SER A 190 71.81 4.18 -18.94
C SER A 190 70.65 4.63 -19.84
N GLY A 191 70.80 5.75 -20.56
CA GLY A 191 69.68 6.32 -21.34
C GLY A 191 68.52 6.78 -20.45
N GLY A 192 67.31 6.91 -21.01
CA GLY A 192 66.11 7.27 -20.23
C GLY A 192 65.72 8.76 -20.27
N ALA A 193 66.15 9.51 -21.30
CA ALA A 193 65.62 10.86 -21.55
C ALA A 193 64.11 10.83 -21.91
N GLY A 194 63.61 9.70 -22.42
CA GLY A 194 62.23 9.51 -22.85
C GLY A 194 61.27 8.92 -21.81
N ILE A 195 61.66 8.80 -20.54
CA ILE A 195 60.80 8.22 -19.50
C ILE A 195 59.56 9.08 -19.31
N LYS A 196 58.38 8.48 -19.53
CA LYS A 196 57.06 9.12 -19.41
C LYS A 196 56.02 8.13 -18.92
N ALA A 197 54.88 8.65 -18.49
CA ALA A 197 53.71 7.85 -18.13
C ALA A 197 52.46 8.37 -18.85
N ASP A 198 51.65 7.46 -19.37
CA ASP A 198 50.32 7.76 -19.91
C ASP A 198 49.25 7.24 -18.93
N ILE A 199 48.23 8.04 -18.63
CA ILE A 199 47.23 7.72 -17.61
C ILE A 199 45.93 7.21 -18.24
N SER A 200 45.48 6.06 -17.77
CA SER A 200 44.21 5.44 -18.14
C SER A 200 43.33 5.22 -16.92
N PHE A 201 42.02 5.14 -17.14
CA PHE A 201 41.03 4.92 -16.09
C PHE A 201 40.08 3.80 -16.45
N LYS A 202 39.69 3.03 -15.43
CA LYS A 202 38.61 2.05 -15.52
C LYS A 202 37.98 1.85 -14.14
N ASP A 203 36.65 2.01 -14.07
CA ASP A 203 35.81 1.60 -12.94
C ASP A 203 36.36 2.02 -11.56
N GLY A 204 36.75 3.29 -11.42
CA GLY A 204 37.23 3.89 -10.16
C GLY A 204 38.73 3.78 -9.91
N LYS A 205 39.48 3.10 -10.80
CA LYS A 205 40.93 2.91 -10.69
C LYS A 205 41.68 3.62 -11.81
N TYR A 206 42.87 4.12 -11.49
CA TYR A 206 43.79 4.71 -12.45
C TYR A 206 45.00 3.82 -12.68
N TYR A 207 45.50 3.87 -13.90
CA TYR A 207 46.64 3.10 -14.36
C TYR A 207 47.61 4.02 -15.07
N ALA A 208 48.89 3.95 -14.72
CA ALA A 208 49.98 4.66 -15.38
C ALA A 208 50.79 3.67 -16.22
N THR A 209 50.77 3.82 -17.54
CA THR A 209 51.62 3.06 -18.45
C THR A 209 52.94 3.78 -18.63
N VAL A 210 53.98 3.27 -17.96
CA VAL A 210 55.34 3.83 -17.97
C VAL A 210 56.13 3.25 -19.14
N SER A 211 56.80 4.13 -19.87
CA SER A 211 57.66 3.78 -21.02
C SER A 211 58.92 4.64 -21.05
N GLY A 212 59.93 4.22 -21.81
CA GLY A 212 61.17 4.97 -22.03
C GLY A 212 62.37 4.52 -21.20
N TYR A 213 62.29 3.37 -20.52
CA TYR A 213 63.47 2.61 -20.09
C TYR A 213 63.99 1.77 -21.26
N ASP A 214 64.92 2.33 -22.03
CA ASP A 214 65.39 1.74 -23.28
C ASP A 214 66.59 0.80 -23.10
N ASP A 215 67.25 0.83 -21.94
CA ASP A 215 68.36 -0.06 -21.61
C ASP A 215 67.86 -1.49 -21.37
N ALA A 216 68.57 -2.48 -21.92
CA ALA A 216 68.19 -3.88 -21.81
C ALA A 216 68.14 -4.39 -20.35
N ALA A 217 68.86 -3.76 -19.43
CA ALA A 217 68.80 -4.10 -18.00
C ALA A 217 67.57 -3.52 -17.28
N ASP A 218 66.86 -2.59 -17.92
CA ASP A 218 65.75 -1.83 -17.30
C ASP A 218 64.41 -2.02 -18.01
N THR A 219 64.34 -2.84 -19.06
CA THR A 219 63.11 -3.04 -19.85
C THR A 219 61.94 -3.50 -18.99
N ASP A 220 62.22 -4.24 -17.92
CA ASP A 220 61.24 -4.77 -16.96
C ASP A 220 60.57 -3.65 -16.13
N LYS A 221 61.13 -2.44 -16.12
CA LYS A 221 60.54 -1.25 -15.48
C LYS A 221 59.47 -0.59 -16.36
N ASN A 222 59.44 -0.88 -17.67
CA ASN A 222 58.34 -0.47 -18.53
C ASN A 222 57.12 -1.35 -18.26
N GLY A 223 55.93 -0.75 -18.28
CA GLY A 223 54.70 -1.48 -18.02
C GLY A 223 53.62 -0.61 -17.40
N THR A 224 52.45 -1.20 -17.18
CA THR A 224 51.34 -0.51 -16.54
C THR A 224 51.38 -0.72 -15.03
N TYR A 225 51.16 0.34 -14.27
CA TYR A 225 51.13 0.32 -12.81
C TYR A 225 49.79 0.88 -12.34
N GLU A 226 49.16 0.25 -11.35
CA GLU A 226 48.01 0.86 -10.67
C GLU A 226 48.50 2.06 -9.85
N VAL A 227 47.87 3.21 -10.03
CA VAL A 227 48.25 4.48 -9.40
C VAL A 227 47.04 5.11 -8.73
N THR A 228 47.30 5.93 -7.70
CA THR A 228 46.28 6.75 -7.08
C THR A 228 46.37 8.17 -7.61
N VAL A 229 45.24 8.73 -8.04
CA VAL A 229 45.11 10.13 -8.44
C VAL A 229 44.36 10.89 -7.37
N ALA A 230 44.98 11.91 -6.79
CA ALA A 230 44.34 12.75 -5.79
C ALA A 230 43.24 13.61 -6.43
N ALA A 231 42.03 13.58 -5.88
CA ALA A 231 40.87 14.24 -6.49
C ALA A 231 41.02 15.77 -6.60
N ASP A 232 41.58 16.41 -5.58
CA ASP A 232 41.67 17.87 -5.52
C ASP A 232 42.83 18.45 -6.34
N THR A 233 43.92 17.70 -6.49
CA THR A 233 45.17 18.19 -7.09
C THR A 233 45.51 17.53 -8.41
N GLY A 234 44.85 16.42 -8.75
CA GLY A 234 45.19 15.58 -9.90
C GLY A 234 46.53 14.88 -9.78
N ALA A 235 47.20 14.93 -8.63
CA ALA A 235 48.52 14.35 -8.44
C ALA A 235 48.49 12.82 -8.53
N VAL A 236 49.30 12.27 -9.43
CA VAL A 236 49.46 10.82 -9.60
C VAL A 236 50.53 10.31 -8.62
N THR A 237 50.19 9.28 -7.86
CA THR A 237 51.08 8.65 -6.88
C THR A 237 51.15 7.15 -7.12
N PHE A 238 52.37 6.63 -7.22
CA PHE A 238 52.63 5.20 -7.28
C PHE A 238 52.58 4.58 -5.87
N ALA A 239 52.25 3.29 -5.81
CA ALA A 239 52.34 2.51 -4.58
C ALA A 239 53.75 2.55 -3.97
N THR A 240 53.84 2.22 -2.67
CA THR A 240 55.12 2.14 -1.96
C THR A 240 56.06 1.09 -2.54
N THR A 241 55.52 0.03 -3.13
CA THR A 241 56.23 -0.96 -3.94
C THR A 241 55.47 -1.14 -5.25
N PRO A 242 55.81 -0.39 -6.31
CA PRO A 242 55.12 -0.47 -7.58
C PRO A 242 55.34 -1.83 -8.23
N THR A 243 54.26 -2.48 -8.66
CA THR A 243 54.31 -3.74 -9.42
C THR A 243 53.62 -3.54 -10.76
N VAL A 244 54.18 -4.14 -11.81
CA VAL A 244 53.55 -4.16 -13.13
C VAL A 244 52.27 -4.99 -13.06
N VAL A 245 51.20 -4.45 -13.64
CA VAL A 245 49.89 -5.07 -13.77
C VAL A 245 49.45 -5.07 -15.22
N ASP A 246 48.56 -5.98 -15.59
CA ASP A 246 47.91 -5.93 -16.89
C ASP A 246 46.91 -4.77 -16.95
N LEU A 247 46.92 -4.01 -18.03
CA LEU A 247 45.94 -2.96 -18.25
C LEU A 247 44.57 -3.61 -18.51
N PRO A 248 43.51 -3.25 -17.76
CA PRO A 248 42.18 -3.80 -17.99
C PRO A 248 41.69 -3.55 -19.42
N THR A 249 41.00 -4.53 -20.00
CA THR A 249 40.29 -4.36 -21.27
C THR A 249 39.30 -3.20 -21.13
N ASP A 250 39.27 -2.31 -22.13
CA ASP A 250 38.45 -1.09 -22.16
C ASP A 250 38.86 0.04 -21.20
N ALA A 251 40.03 -0.01 -20.58
CA ALA A 251 40.59 1.16 -19.89
C ALA A 251 40.80 2.30 -20.90
N LYS A 252 40.29 3.49 -20.58
CA LYS A 252 40.34 4.66 -21.48
C LYS A 252 41.42 5.63 -21.03
N ALA A 253 42.16 6.19 -21.99
CA ALA A 253 43.08 7.29 -21.72
C ALA A 253 42.30 8.50 -21.19
N VAL A 254 42.77 9.09 -20.09
CA VAL A 254 42.12 10.23 -19.43
C VAL A 254 43.13 11.34 -19.15
N SER A 255 42.72 12.58 -19.36
CA SER A 255 43.53 13.78 -19.06
C SER A 255 43.03 14.56 -17.84
N LYS A 256 41.85 14.19 -17.33
CA LYS A 256 41.17 14.82 -16.20
C LYS A 256 40.77 13.77 -15.17
N VAL A 257 40.73 14.18 -13.90
CA VAL A 257 40.28 13.33 -12.81
C VAL A 257 38.83 12.95 -13.10
N GLN A 258 38.56 11.65 -13.13
CA GLN A 258 37.24 11.05 -13.26
C GLN A 258 36.46 11.20 -11.96
N GLN A 259 35.28 11.77 -12.06
CA GLN A 259 34.30 11.83 -10.99
C GLN A 259 33.25 10.75 -11.23
N ASN A 260 32.83 10.09 -10.15
CA ASN A 260 31.72 9.14 -10.21
C ASN A 260 30.42 9.93 -10.29
N ASP A 261 29.69 9.79 -11.39
CA ASP A 261 28.37 10.37 -11.59
C ASP A 261 27.31 9.51 -10.88
N THR A 262 27.57 9.18 -9.61
CA THR A 262 26.65 8.43 -8.72
C THR A 262 25.37 9.21 -8.43
N GLU A 263 25.17 10.39 -9.00
CA GLU A 263 23.84 10.94 -9.21
C GLU A 263 23.12 10.19 -10.34
N ILE A 264 22.91 8.89 -10.16
CA ILE A 264 21.66 8.34 -10.68
C ILE A 264 20.58 8.91 -9.77
N ALA A 265 19.97 9.95 -10.31
CA ALA A 265 18.97 10.77 -9.71
C ALA A 265 17.88 9.93 -9.06
N ALA A 266 17.86 9.90 -7.73
CA ALA A 266 16.64 9.67 -6.97
C ALA A 266 15.50 10.54 -7.54
N THR A 267 15.82 11.73 -8.07
CA THR A 267 14.91 12.60 -8.83
C THR A 267 14.40 11.99 -10.13
N ASN A 268 15.20 11.24 -10.90
CA ASN A 268 14.74 10.59 -12.14
C ASN A 268 13.94 9.32 -11.86
N ALA A 269 14.33 8.54 -10.84
CA ALA A 269 13.53 7.41 -10.37
C ALA A 269 12.19 7.90 -9.78
N LYS A 270 12.22 8.94 -8.95
CA LYS A 270 11.03 9.63 -8.42
C LYS A 270 10.20 10.25 -9.54
N ALA A 271 10.81 10.88 -10.53
CA ALA A 271 10.09 11.42 -11.70
C ALA A 271 9.48 10.31 -12.55
N ALA A 272 10.15 9.16 -12.70
CA ALA A 272 9.62 7.99 -13.39
C ALA A 272 8.47 7.34 -12.61
N LEU A 273 8.60 7.21 -11.28
CA LEU A 273 7.53 6.71 -10.40
C LEU A 273 6.32 7.65 -10.39
N LYS A 274 6.54 8.96 -10.32
CA LYS A 274 5.49 9.98 -10.47
C LYS A 274 4.84 9.93 -11.85
N ALA A 275 5.64 9.80 -12.91
CA ALA A 275 5.12 9.63 -14.27
C ALA A 275 4.35 8.32 -14.46
N ALA A 276 4.68 7.30 -13.66
CA ALA A 276 3.97 6.02 -13.58
C ALA A 276 2.78 6.01 -12.60
N GLY A 277 2.45 7.15 -11.98
CA GLY A 277 1.24 7.32 -11.16
C GLY A 277 1.39 6.98 -9.67
N VAL A 278 2.60 6.71 -9.18
CA VAL A 278 2.84 6.45 -7.75
C VAL A 278 2.65 7.73 -6.93
N ALA A 279 1.92 7.65 -5.82
CA ALA A 279 1.65 8.79 -4.95
C ALA A 279 2.94 9.38 -4.37
N ASP A 280 2.99 10.71 -4.24
CA ASP A 280 4.18 11.45 -3.80
C ASP A 280 4.74 10.95 -2.46
N ALA A 281 3.87 10.57 -1.52
CA ALA A 281 4.26 10.03 -0.21
C ALA A 281 4.96 8.67 -0.29
N GLU A 282 4.61 7.83 -1.27
CA GLU A 282 5.19 6.50 -1.45
C GLU A 282 6.48 6.57 -2.27
N ALA A 283 6.50 7.43 -3.30
CA ALA A 283 7.69 7.73 -4.08
C ALA A 283 8.82 8.35 -3.24
N ASP A 284 8.48 9.11 -2.20
CA ASP A 284 9.44 9.71 -1.26
C ASP A 284 10.05 8.72 -0.26
N THR A 285 9.38 7.58 -0.03
CA THR A 285 9.87 6.48 0.81
C THR A 285 10.61 5.40 0.04
N ALA A 286 10.58 5.45 -1.30
CA ALA A 286 11.25 4.49 -2.16
C ALA A 286 12.77 4.65 -2.05
N THR A 287 13.44 3.62 -1.53
CA THR A 287 14.90 3.52 -1.54
C THR A 287 15.30 2.62 -2.70
N LEU A 288 16.18 3.12 -3.58
CA LEU A 288 16.82 2.29 -4.59
C LEU A 288 17.68 1.25 -3.86
N VAL A 289 17.26 -0.02 -3.92
CA VAL A 289 18.07 -1.14 -3.42
C VAL A 289 19.10 -1.48 -4.49
N LYS A 290 20.35 -1.67 -4.06
CA LYS A 290 21.49 -2.04 -4.90
C LYS A 290 21.36 -3.43 -5.50
#